data_AF-A0A496W007-F1
#
_entry.id   AF-A0A496W007-F1
#
_cell.length_a   1.000
_cell.length_b   1.000
_cell.length_c   1.000
_cell.angle_alpha   90.00
_cell.angle_beta   90.00
_cell.angle_gamma   90.00
#
_symmetry.space_group_name_H-M   'P 1'
#
loop_
_entity.id
_entity.type
_entity.pdbx_description
1 polymer ?
#
loop_
_entity_poly.entity_id
_entity_poly.type
_entity_poly.pdbx_seq_one_letter_code
_entity_poly.pdbx_strand_id
1 'polypeptide(L)' 'MKFSTRELYFLIEACEYRIQSSEKALESNELTDDEYSDIVNDKGMLEILLSSLKKALPNKPTVECISQQL' A
#
# COMPACT_ATOMS: atom_id res chain seq x y z
N MET A 1 1.72 8.82 -16.94
CA MET A 1 2.36 7.48 -17.04
C MET A 1 1.34 6.45 -16.59
N LYS A 2 1.18 5.32 -17.27
CA LYS A 2 0.23 4.27 -16.87
C LYS A 2 1.04 3.01 -16.56
N PHE A 3 1.03 2.58 -15.30
CA PHE A 3 1.65 1.32 -14.90
C PHE A 3 0.83 0.13 -15.42
N SER A 4 1.51 -0.92 -15.84
CA SER A 4 0.89 -2.23 -16.05
C SER A 4 0.42 -2.83 -14.73
N THR A 5 -0.49 -3.80 -14.80
CA THR A 5 -0.96 -4.52 -13.60
C THR A 5 0.19 -5.18 -12.83
N ARG A 6 1.19 -5.71 -13.53
CA ARG A 6 2.38 -6.30 -12.88
C ARG A 6 3.21 -5.26 -12.14
N GLU A 7 3.42 -4.10 -12.74
CA GLU A 7 4.13 -2.99 -12.07
C GLU A 7 3.35 -2.49 -10.86
N LEU A 8 2.02 -2.41 -10.93
CA LEU A 8 1.18 -2.05 -9.77
C LEU A 8 1.34 -3.04 -8.62
N TYR A 9 1.30 -4.35 -8.88
CA TYR A 9 1.52 -5.35 -7.82
C TYR A 9 2.91 -5.25 -7.19
N PHE A 10 3.95 -5.07 -8.01
CA PHE A 10 5.31 -4.88 -7.50
C PHE A 10 5.42 -3.64 -6.60
N LEU A 11 4.81 -2.53 -7.01
CA LEU A 11 4.81 -1.29 -6.21
C LEU A 11 4.00 -1.44 -4.91
N ILE A 12 2.89 -2.17 -4.94
CA ILE A 12 2.08 -2.48 -3.76
C ILE A 12 2.90 -3.29 -2.75
N GLU A 13 3.52 -4.39 -3.19
CA GLU A 13 4.36 -5.23 -2.33
C GLU A 13 5.53 -4.44 -1.74
N ALA A 14 6.18 -3.58 -2.54
CA ALA A 14 7.27 -2.73 -2.09
C ALA A 14 6.82 -1.72 -1.01
N CYS A 15 5.63 -1.12 -1.17
CA CYS A 15 5.06 -0.21 -0.18
C CYS A 15 4.72 -0.96 1.12
N GLU A 16 4.08 -2.13 1.02
CA GLU A 16 3.71 -2.94 2.18
C GLU A 16 4.94 -3.38 2.97
N TYR A 17 5.99 -3.84 2.28
CA TYR A 17 7.26 -4.20 2.92
C TYR A 17 7.89 -2.99 3.65
N ARG A 18 7.88 -1.81 3.02
CA ARG A 18 8.48 -0.60 3.59
C ARG A 18 7.70 -0.11 4.82
N ILE A 19 6.37 -0.15 4.77
CA ILE A 19 5.50 0.18 5.91
C ILE A 19 5.78 -0.76 7.08
N GLN A 20 5.85 -2.08 6.85
CA GLN A 20 6.20 -3.05 7.90
C GLN A 20 7.59 -2.79 8.49
N SER A 21 8.56 -2.40 7.66
CA SER A 21 9.89 -2.00 8.13
C SER A 21 9.84 -0.74 9.00
N SER A 22 9.03 0.26 8.64
CA SER A 22 8.83 1.47 9.45
C SER A 22 8.15 1.14 10.78
N GLU A 23 7.13 0.28 10.78
CA GLU A 23 6.46 -0.18 12.00
C GLU A 23 7.44 -0.84 12.97
N LYS A 24 8.30 -1.74 12.45
CA LYS A 24 9.34 -2.36 13.25
C LYS A 24 10.37 -1.37 13.77
N ALA A 25 10.70 -0.32 12.99
CA ALA A 25 11.60 0.72 13.45
C ALA A 25 10.99 1.54 14.61
N LEU A 26 9.69 1.83 14.54
CA LEU A 26 8.95 2.56 15.57
C LEU A 26 8.81 1.80 16.89
N GLU A 27 9.02 0.48 16.89
CA GLU A 27 9.10 -0.33 18.11
C GLU A 27 10.43 -0.16 18.87
N SER A 28 11.41 0.53 18.28
CA SER A 28 12.70 0.80 18.93
C SER A 28 12.58 1.88 20.01
N ASN A 29 13.14 1.61 21.20
CA ASN A 29 13.24 2.58 22.29
C ASN A 29 14.42 3.57 22.11
N GLU A 30 15.15 3.49 20.99
CA GLU A 30 16.36 4.26 20.75
C GLU A 30 16.16 5.46 19.79
N LEU A 31 14.93 5.71 19.34
CA LEU A 31 14.64 6.83 18.44
C LEU A 31 14.59 8.16 19.19
N THR A 32 15.21 9.17 18.60
CA THR A 32 14.93 10.56 18.96
C THR A 32 13.55 10.99 18.47
N ASP A 33 13.00 12.07 19.03
CA ASP A 33 11.70 12.61 18.61
C ASP A 33 11.68 12.98 17.11
N ASP A 34 12.79 13.51 16.59
CA ASP A 34 12.94 13.86 15.18
C ASP A 34 12.93 12.60 14.29
N GLU A 35 13.72 11.58 14.63
CA GLU A 35 13.75 10.31 13.90
C GLU A 35 12.39 9.60 13.95
N TYR A 36 11.73 9.61 15.10
CA TYR A 36 10.37 9.07 15.24
C TYR A 36 9.40 9.82 14.32
N SER A 37 9.45 11.15 14.30
CA SER A 37 8.59 11.97 13.44
C SER A 37 8.82 11.68 11.97
N ASP A 38 10.08 11.60 11.54
CA ASP A 38 10.45 11.28 10.16
C ASP A 38 9.90 9.91 9.73
N ILE A 39 10.08 8.88 10.55
CA ILE A 39 9.59 7.52 10.25
C ILE A 39 8.05 7.49 10.18
N VAL A 40 7.35 8.19 11.08
CA VAL A 40 5.89 8.28 11.06
C VAL A 40 5.41 9.00 9.79
N ASN A 41 6.05 10.10 9.42
CA ASN A 41 5.69 10.88 8.24
C ASN A 41 5.90 10.06 6.95
N ASP A 42 7.06 9.41 6.82
CA ASP A 42 7.38 8.54 5.68
C ASP A 42 6.40 7.36 5.57
N LYS A 43 6.10 6.72 6.71
CA LYS A 43 5.10 5.66 6.78
C LYS A 43 3.73 6.16 6.29
N GLY A 44 3.27 7.31 6.77
CA GLY A 44 1.99 7.89 6.36
C GLY A 44 1.93 8.19 4.86
N MET A 45 3.01 8.70 4.27
CA MET A 45 3.11 8.92 2.82
C MET A 45 3.04 7.61 2.04
N LEU A 46 3.67 6.55 2.53
CA LEU A 46 3.61 5.21 1.93
C LEU A 46 2.20 4.61 2.01
N GLU A 47 1.46 4.82 3.10
CA GLU A 47 0.07 4.36 3.25
C GLU A 47 -0.86 5.06 2.24
N ILE A 48 -0.69 6.37 2.03
CA ILE A 48 -1.43 7.13 1.02
C ILE A 48 -1.12 6.61 -0.39
N LEU A 49 0.17 6.35 -0.69
CA LEU A 49 0.59 5.79 -1.96
C LEU A 49 0.01 4.38 -2.17
N LEU A 50 0.09 3.52 -1.16
CA LEU A 50 -0.45 2.16 -1.18
C LEU A 50 -1.95 2.15 -1.47
N SER A 51 -2.72 3.02 -0.80
CA SER A 51 -4.15 3.20 -1.04
C SER A 51 -4.44 3.61 -2.48
N SER A 52 -3.64 4.52 -3.03
CA SER A 52 -3.76 4.99 -4.42
C SER A 52 -3.44 3.89 -5.43
N LEU A 53 -2.38 3.11 -5.19
CA LEU A 53 -2.01 1.98 -6.04
C LEU A 53 -3.08 0.87 -6.02
N LYS A 54 -3.64 0.55 -4.85
CA LYS A 54 -4.73 -0.44 -4.71
C LYS A 54 -5.98 0.00 -5.47
N LYS A 55 -6.32 1.29 -5.47
CA LYS A 55 -7.43 1.85 -6.27
C LYS A 55 -7.16 1.83 -7.77
N ALA A 56 -5.89 1.87 -8.18
CA ALA A 56 -5.49 1.81 -9.58
C ALA A 56 -5.49 0.39 -10.16
N LEU A 57 -5.55 -0.65 -9.31
CA LEU A 57 -5.74 -2.02 -9.79
C LEU A 57 -7.10 -2.14 -10.50
N PRO A 58 -7.16 -2.80 -11.67
CA PRO A 58 -8.44 -3.06 -12.31
C PRO A 58 -9.31 -3.88 -11.35
N ASN A 59 -10.51 -3.38 -11.03
CA ASN A 59 -11.51 -4.15 -10.30
C ASN A 59 -11.64 -5.51 -10.99
N LYS A 60 -11.43 -6.61 -10.24
CA LYS A 60 -11.93 -7.91 -10.71
C LYS A 60 -13.41 -7.69 -11.02
N PRO A 61 -13.90 -7.99 -12.23
CA PRO A 61 -15.33 -8.07 -12.42
C PRO A 61 -15.81 -9.09 -11.39
N THR A 62 -16.60 -8.63 -10.42
CA THR A 62 -17.42 -9.51 -9.60
C THR A 62 -18.22 -10.32 -10.60
N VAL A 63 -17.96 -11.63 -10.63
CA VAL A 63 -18.77 -12.56 -11.41
C VAL A 63 -20.12 -12.66 -10.70
N GLU A 64 -20.95 -11.62 -10.80
CA GLU A 64 -22.39 -11.77 -10.68
C GLU A 64 -22.84 -12.46 -11.96
N CYS A 65 -22.61 -13.78 -12.00
CA CYS A 65 -23.13 -14.65 -13.02
C CYS A 65 -24.65 -14.54 -13.04
N ILE A 66 -25.16 -13.75 -13.99
CA ILE A 66 -26.34 -14.00 -14.83
C ILE A 66 -27.15 -15.19 -14.31
N SER A 67 -28.06 -14.93 -13.37
CA SER A 67 -29.04 -15.92 -12.91
C SER A 67 -30.44 -15.33 -12.89
N GLN A 68 -30.84 -14.60 -13.93
CA GLN A 68 -32.26 -14.29 -14.18
C GLN A 68 -32.51 -14.11 -15.68
N GLN A 69 -32.63 -15.22 -16.39
CA GLN A 69 -33.41 -15.33 -17.64
C GLN A 69 -33.56 -16.82 -17.98
N LEU A 70 -34.41 -17.52 -17.22
CA LEU A 70 -35.13 -18.73 -17.65
C LEU A 70 -36.53 -18.68 -17.04
#